data_AF-A0AAU2JXI5-F1
#
_entry.id   AF-A0AAU2JXI5-F1
#
_cell.length_a   1.000
_cell.length_b   1.000
_cell.length_c   1.000
_cell.angle_alpha   90.00
_cell.angle_beta   90.00
_cell.angle_gamma   90.00
#
_symmetry.space_group_name_H-M   'P 1'
#
loop_
_entity.id
_entity.type
_entity.pdbx_description
1 polymer ?
#
loop_
_entity_poly.entity_id
_entity_poly.type
_entity_poly.pdbx_seq_one_letter_code
_entity_poly.pdbx_strand_id
1 'polypeptide(L)'
;MSTPPYEGAVAALGSNVVADAVGMDPNVWAFTAMQDAPGHMRETVAAVMSTALDVDRVQRQLLDEAARAIKEMSKILTGKDTVGHRWTEGLLGDRIDQLTVKRGYLLRQLDTHLAIYRQAAAEPSPPVTPSKALGPARTPPKARTSRR
;
A
#
# COMPACT_ATOMS: atom_id res chain seq x y z
N MET A 1 -30.55 18.86 -19.12
CA MET A 1 -29.78 17.62 -19.33
C MET A 1 -28.98 17.38 -18.05
N SER A 2 -29.41 16.40 -17.25
CA SER A 2 -28.68 16.00 -16.05
C SER A 2 -27.56 15.05 -16.48
N THR A 3 -26.30 15.47 -16.34
CA THR A 3 -25.19 14.52 -16.41
C THR A 3 -25.36 13.54 -15.26
N PRO A 4 -25.36 12.22 -15.51
CA PRO A 4 -25.39 11.25 -14.43
C PRO A 4 -24.22 11.52 -13.48
N PRO A 5 -24.39 11.33 -12.16
CA PRO A 5 -23.25 11.33 -11.25
C PRO A 5 -22.25 10.30 -11.76
N TYR A 6 -20.96 10.58 -11.62
CA TYR A 6 -19.83 9.76 -12.06
C TYR A 6 -19.87 8.34 -11.44
N GLU A 7 -20.78 7.49 -11.89
CA GLU A 7 -21.06 6.15 -11.34
C GLU A 7 -19.97 5.11 -11.68
N GLY A 8 -18.96 5.49 -12.46
CA GLY A 8 -17.82 4.64 -12.82
C GLY A 8 -16.47 5.07 -12.23
N ALA A 9 -16.40 6.18 -11.49
CA ALA A 9 -15.13 6.63 -10.94
C ALA A 9 -14.78 5.85 -9.67
N VAL A 10 -13.86 4.90 -9.80
CA VAL A 10 -13.33 4.14 -8.69
C VAL A 10 -12.54 5.08 -7.76
N ALA A 11 -13.17 5.46 -6.65
CA ALA A 11 -12.54 6.24 -5.58
C ALA A 11 -11.52 5.41 -4.77
N ALA A 12 -11.67 4.08 -4.79
CA ALA A 12 -10.87 3.10 -4.05
C ALA A 12 -9.79 2.43 -4.92
N LEU A 13 -9.09 3.20 -5.74
CA LEU A 13 -8.10 2.70 -6.70
C LEU A 13 -6.97 1.90 -6.03
N GLY A 14 -6.34 2.45 -4.99
CA GLY A 14 -5.26 1.80 -4.26
C GLY A 14 -5.73 0.55 -3.53
N SER A 15 -6.90 0.63 -2.89
CA SER A 15 -7.51 -0.55 -2.25
C SER A 15 -7.79 -1.67 -3.25
N ASN A 16 -8.28 -1.34 -4.46
CA ASN A 16 -8.51 -2.34 -5.51
C ASN A 16 -7.20 -2.95 -6.01
N VAL A 17 -6.14 -2.17 -6.19
CA VAL A 17 -4.82 -2.70 -6.57
C VAL A 17 -4.31 -3.70 -5.54
N VAL A 18 -4.49 -3.42 -4.24
CA VAL A 18 -4.15 -4.39 -3.18
C VAL A 18 -5.04 -5.62 -3.29
N ALA A 19 -6.36 -5.45 -3.43
CA ALA A 19 -7.29 -6.57 -3.53
C ALA A 19 -6.96 -7.50 -4.70
N ASP A 20 -6.66 -6.95 -5.87
CA ASP A 20 -6.23 -7.70 -7.05
C ASP A 20 -4.90 -8.41 -6.81
N ALA A 21 -3.98 -7.78 -6.07
CA ALA A 21 -2.66 -8.33 -5.80
C ALA A 21 -2.65 -9.48 -4.79
N VAL A 22 -3.59 -9.48 -3.84
CA VAL A 22 -3.68 -10.47 -2.74
C VAL A 22 -4.85 -11.44 -2.89
N GLY A 23 -5.78 -11.17 -3.82
CA GLY A 23 -6.93 -12.02 -4.13
C GLY A 23 -8.06 -12.00 -3.10
N MET A 24 -8.07 -11.03 -2.18
CA MET A 24 -9.08 -10.90 -1.13
C MET A 24 -9.26 -9.44 -0.71
N ASP A 25 -10.25 -9.17 0.15
CA ASP A 25 -10.46 -7.83 0.70
C ASP A 25 -9.20 -7.31 1.44
N PRO A 26 -8.73 -6.08 1.16
CA PRO A 26 -7.50 -5.55 1.75
C PRO A 26 -7.51 -5.48 3.28
N ASN A 27 -8.66 -5.25 3.92
CA ASN A 27 -8.73 -5.17 5.37
C ASN A 27 -8.66 -6.57 6.00
N VAL A 28 -9.33 -7.55 5.37
CA VAL A 28 -9.24 -8.97 5.77
C VAL A 28 -7.81 -9.48 5.61
N TRP A 29 -7.17 -9.16 4.48
CA TRP A 29 -5.77 -9.48 4.24
C TRP A 29 -4.85 -8.83 5.29
N ALA A 30 -5.00 -7.53 5.53
CA ALA A 30 -4.15 -6.83 6.48
C ALA A 30 -4.30 -7.37 7.90
N PHE A 31 -5.54 -7.69 8.33
CA PHE A 31 -5.81 -8.29 9.63
C PHE A 31 -5.13 -9.66 9.77
N THR A 32 -5.34 -10.55 8.80
CA THR A 32 -4.77 -11.91 8.80
C THR A 32 -3.24 -11.87 8.74
N ALA A 33 -2.67 -11.05 7.86
CA ALA A 33 -1.24 -10.88 7.75
C ALA A 33 -0.63 -10.28 9.02
N MET A 34 -1.29 -9.34 9.71
CA MET A 34 -0.77 -8.77 10.95
C MET A 34 -0.83 -9.73 12.14
N GLN A 35 -1.77 -10.66 12.17
CA GLN A 35 -1.93 -11.61 13.27
C GLN A 35 -0.77 -12.62 13.31
N ASP A 36 -0.43 -13.21 12.16
CA ASP A 36 0.47 -14.37 12.09
C ASP A 36 1.90 -14.02 11.62
N ALA A 37 2.15 -12.79 11.15
CA ALA A 37 3.43 -12.46 10.53
C ALA A 37 4.53 -12.00 11.51
N PRO A 38 5.82 -12.23 11.16
CA PRO A 38 6.97 -11.60 11.81
C PRO A 38 6.93 -10.07 11.77
N GLY A 39 7.62 -9.40 12.70
CA GLY A 39 7.58 -7.93 12.86
C GLY A 39 7.88 -7.14 11.56
N HIS A 40 8.89 -7.53 10.79
CA HIS A 40 9.26 -6.87 9.52
C HIS A 40 8.16 -6.99 8.44
N MET A 41 7.40 -8.08 8.46
CA MET A 41 6.30 -8.30 7.52
C MET A 41 5.06 -7.52 7.95
N ARG A 42 4.83 -7.32 9.26
CA ARG A 42 3.78 -6.41 9.76
C ARG A 42 4.03 -4.97 9.35
N GLU A 43 5.27 -4.51 9.43
CA GLU A 43 5.68 -3.18 8.94
C GLU A 43 5.41 -3.03 7.43
N THR A 44 5.73 -4.08 6.66
CA THR A 44 5.49 -4.08 5.21
C THR A 44 3.99 -4.04 4.88
N VAL A 45 3.16 -4.83 5.58
CA VAL A 45 1.69 -4.82 5.43
C VAL A 45 1.11 -3.45 5.77
N ALA A 46 1.58 -2.83 6.88
CA ALA A 46 1.16 -1.49 7.26
C ALA A 46 1.54 -0.45 6.19
N ALA A 47 2.74 -0.55 5.60
CA ALA A 47 3.18 0.32 4.53
C ALA A 47 2.34 0.18 3.25
N VAL A 48 2.00 -1.06 2.85
CA VAL A 48 1.07 -1.34 1.73
C VAL A 48 -0.27 -0.66 1.97
N MET A 49 -0.89 -0.90 3.14
CA MET A 49 -2.21 -0.34 3.46
C MET A 49 -2.21 1.18 3.53
N SER A 50 -1.20 1.77 4.16
CA SER A 50 -1.05 3.23 4.24
C SER A 50 -0.94 3.86 2.85
N THR A 51 -0.10 3.27 1.99
CA THR A 51 0.10 3.76 0.62
C THR A 51 -1.17 3.60 -0.23
N ALA A 52 -1.89 2.48 -0.09
CA ALA A 52 -3.16 2.26 -0.78
C ALA A 52 -4.22 3.31 -0.39
N LEU A 53 -4.34 3.61 0.91
CA LEU A 53 -5.26 4.65 1.39
C LEU A 53 -4.88 6.06 0.91
N ASP A 54 -3.58 6.34 0.80
CA ASP A 54 -3.11 7.61 0.24
C ASP A 54 -3.39 7.71 -1.27
N VAL A 55 -3.27 6.61 -2.04
CA VAL A 55 -3.72 6.55 -3.44
C VAL A 55 -5.22 6.86 -3.52
N ASP A 56 -6.05 6.22 -2.68
CA ASP A 56 -7.50 6.43 -2.65
C ASP A 56 -7.86 7.88 -2.31
N ARG A 57 -7.12 8.50 -1.39
CA ARG A 57 -7.32 9.91 -1.03
C ARG A 57 -7.00 10.83 -2.21
N VAL A 58 -5.87 10.62 -2.88
CA VAL A 58 -5.47 11.44 -4.04
C VAL A 58 -6.42 11.23 -5.21
N GLN A 59 -6.89 10.00 -5.44
CA GLN A 59 -7.87 9.69 -6.47
C GLN A 59 -9.20 10.40 -6.21
N ARG A 60 -9.70 10.41 -4.98
CA ARG A 60 -10.89 11.20 -4.59
C ARG A 60 -10.70 12.70 -4.86
N GLN A 61 -9.56 13.25 -4.46
CA GLN A 61 -9.24 14.66 -4.72
C GLN A 61 -9.21 14.98 -6.23
N LEU A 62 -8.67 14.10 -7.06
CA LEU A 62 -8.69 14.26 -8.52
C LEU A 62 -10.11 14.29 -9.08
N LEU A 63 -10.98 13.41 -8.58
CA LEU A 63 -12.39 13.35 -9.00
C LEU A 63 -13.15 14.60 -8.58
N ASP A 64 -12.91 15.09 -7.36
CA ASP A 64 -13.53 16.32 -6.86
C ASP A 64 -13.08 17.55 -7.68
N GLU A 65 -11.78 17.67 -7.96
CA GLU A 65 -11.26 18.77 -8.79
C GLU A 65 -11.72 18.68 -10.24
N ALA A 66 -11.79 17.46 -10.81
CA ALA A 66 -12.35 17.26 -12.15
C ALA A 66 -13.83 17.64 -12.22
N ALA A 67 -14.63 17.24 -11.23
CA ALA A 67 -16.04 17.62 -11.14
C ALA A 67 -16.21 19.14 -11.01
N ARG A 68 -15.34 19.79 -10.21
CA ARG A 68 -15.30 21.25 -10.09
C ARG A 68 -14.95 21.91 -11.42
N ALA A 69 -13.90 21.43 -12.10
CA ALA A 69 -13.49 21.96 -13.40
C ALA A 69 -14.61 21.83 -14.45
N ILE A 70 -15.28 20.68 -14.51
CA ILE A 70 -16.43 20.46 -15.41
C ILE A 70 -17.56 21.46 -15.10
N LYS A 71 -17.88 21.68 -13.82
CA LYS A 71 -18.93 22.62 -13.40
C LYS A 71 -18.58 24.05 -13.82
N GLU A 72 -17.33 24.48 -13.65
CA GLU A 72 -16.90 25.82 -14.06
C GLU A 72 -16.89 25.96 -15.60
N MET A 73 -16.36 24.98 -16.33
CA MET A 73 -16.42 24.97 -17.80
C MET A 73 -17.86 25.04 -18.32
N SER A 74 -18.80 24.34 -17.67
CA SER A 74 -20.21 24.42 -18.04
C SER A 74 -20.80 25.82 -17.84
N LYS A 75 -20.36 26.59 -16.83
CA LYS A 75 -20.83 27.97 -16.64
C LYS A 75 -20.35 28.88 -17.77
N ILE A 76 -19.07 28.75 -18.15
CA ILE A 76 -18.45 29.47 -19.26
C ILE A 76 -19.21 29.21 -20.56
N LEU A 77 -19.45 27.93 -20.88
CA LEU A 77 -20.18 27.54 -22.09
C LEU A 77 -21.61 28.08 -22.14
N THR A 78 -22.26 28.28 -20.99
CA THR A 78 -23.62 28.84 -20.91
C THR A 78 -23.65 30.38 -20.91
N GLY A 79 -22.52 31.05 -21.07
CA GLY A 79 -22.43 32.52 -21.05
C GLY A 79 -22.81 33.14 -19.70
N LYS A 80 -22.84 32.34 -18.63
CA LYS A 80 -23.09 32.78 -17.25
C LYS A 80 -21.82 33.20 -16.53
N ASP A 81 -20.69 33.17 -17.23
CA ASP A 81 -19.42 33.62 -16.67
C ASP A 81 -19.38 35.15 -16.68
N THR A 82 -19.30 35.73 -15.49
CA THR A 82 -19.17 37.17 -15.31
C THR A 82 -17.80 37.61 -15.81
N VAL A 83 -17.80 38.46 -16.84
CA VAL A 83 -16.61 39.10 -17.44
C VAL A 83 -15.69 39.62 -16.33
N GLY A 84 -14.52 38.98 -16.15
CA GLY A 84 -13.48 39.44 -15.22
C GLY A 84 -12.80 38.37 -14.35
N HIS A 85 -13.16 37.09 -14.43
CA HIS A 85 -12.50 36.07 -13.60
C HIS A 85 -11.20 35.54 -14.21
N ARG A 86 -10.09 36.01 -13.64
CA ARG A 86 -8.68 35.58 -13.77
C ARG A 86 -8.41 34.07 -13.55
N TRP A 87 -9.44 33.23 -13.49
CA TRP A 87 -9.38 31.81 -13.11
C TRP A 87 -9.42 30.86 -14.30
N THR A 88 -9.80 31.35 -15.48
CA THR A 88 -9.83 30.58 -16.73
C THR A 88 -8.45 30.45 -17.37
N GLU A 89 -7.50 31.34 -17.04
CA GLU A 89 -6.09 31.24 -17.43
C GLU A 89 -5.29 30.51 -16.34
N GLY A 90 -5.04 29.21 -16.53
CA GLY A 90 -3.97 28.47 -15.84
C GLY A 90 -4.34 27.69 -14.57
N LEU A 91 -5.36 28.10 -13.79
CA LEU A 91 -5.58 27.50 -12.46
C LEU A 91 -6.31 26.14 -12.46
N LEU A 92 -7.05 25.80 -13.51
CA LEU A 92 -7.77 24.51 -13.60
C LEU A 92 -6.82 23.32 -13.85
N GLY A 93 -5.63 23.55 -14.41
CA GLY A 93 -4.66 22.50 -14.75
C GLY A 93 -3.69 22.16 -13.62
N ASP A 94 -3.09 23.18 -12.99
CA ASP A 94 -1.97 22.98 -12.05
C ASP A 94 -2.27 22.01 -10.92
N ARG A 95 -3.49 22.07 -10.35
CA ARG A 95 -3.86 21.18 -9.24
C ARG A 95 -4.12 19.76 -9.70
N ILE A 96 -4.79 19.58 -10.83
CA ILE A 96 -5.05 18.26 -11.43
C ILE A 96 -3.73 17.60 -11.84
N ASP A 97 -2.80 18.37 -12.40
CA ASP A 97 -1.48 17.88 -12.79
C ASP A 97 -0.65 17.45 -11.58
N GLN A 98 -0.58 18.28 -10.53
CA GLN A 98 0.10 17.94 -9.28
C GLN A 98 -0.45 16.65 -8.66
N LEU A 99 -1.78 16.53 -8.58
CA LEU A 99 -2.42 15.34 -8.02
C LEU A 99 -2.19 14.11 -8.91
N THR A 100 -2.15 14.27 -10.23
CA THR A 100 -1.86 13.19 -11.19
C THR A 100 -0.44 12.67 -11.03
N VAL A 101 0.54 13.57 -10.93
CA VAL A 101 1.95 13.21 -10.66
C VAL A 101 2.07 12.49 -9.32
N LYS A 102 1.42 13.02 -8.27
CA LYS A 102 1.41 12.40 -6.94
C LYS A 102 0.78 11.00 -6.97
N ARG A 103 -0.34 10.82 -7.66
CA ARG A 103 -0.98 9.50 -7.83
C ARG A 103 -0.03 8.51 -8.50
N GLY A 104 0.64 8.92 -9.57
CA GLY A 104 1.60 8.08 -10.28
C GLY A 104 2.81 7.68 -9.41
N TYR A 105 3.30 8.58 -8.56
CA TYR A 105 4.33 8.27 -7.57
C TYR A 105 3.86 7.23 -6.56
N LEU A 106 2.69 7.45 -5.95
CA LEU A 106 2.13 6.56 -4.94
C LEU A 106 1.82 5.15 -5.48
N LEU A 107 1.35 5.04 -6.72
CA LEU A 107 1.13 3.74 -7.36
C LEU A 107 2.44 2.95 -7.51
N ARG A 108 3.52 3.59 -7.98
CA ARG A 108 4.84 2.94 -8.06
C ARG A 108 5.37 2.53 -6.69
N GLN A 109 5.13 3.36 -5.67
CA GLN A 109 5.48 3.05 -4.31
C GLN A 109 4.67 1.85 -3.78
N LEU A 110 3.37 1.79 -4.09
CA LEU A 110 2.49 0.68 -3.74
C LEU A 110 2.96 -0.63 -4.39
N ASP A 111 3.30 -0.60 -5.69
CA ASP A 111 3.87 -1.74 -6.41
C ASP A 111 5.16 -2.24 -5.75
N THR A 112 6.01 -1.31 -5.32
CA THR A 112 7.27 -1.64 -4.62
C THR A 112 6.98 -2.33 -3.29
N HIS A 113 6.05 -1.82 -2.47
CA HIS A 113 5.68 -2.43 -1.20
C HIS A 113 5.04 -3.80 -1.38
N LEU A 114 4.19 -3.99 -2.39
CA LEU A 114 3.60 -5.28 -2.73
C LEU A 114 4.66 -6.29 -3.19
N ALA A 115 5.67 -5.85 -3.95
CA ALA A 115 6.78 -6.72 -4.34
C ALA A 115 7.61 -7.18 -3.13
N ILE A 116 7.93 -6.27 -2.20
CA ILE A 116 8.64 -6.58 -0.95
C ILE A 116 7.82 -7.58 -0.11
N TYR A 117 6.51 -7.35 0.03
CA TYR A 117 5.64 -8.27 0.75
C TYR A 117 5.65 -9.67 0.12
N ARG A 118 5.53 -9.78 -1.21
CA ARG A 118 5.57 -11.06 -1.92
C ARG A 118 6.89 -11.80 -1.73
N GLN A 119 8.01 -11.07 -1.73
CA GLN A 119 9.32 -11.66 -1.49
C GLN A 119 9.42 -12.19 -0.04
N ALA A 120 9.02 -11.39 0.94
CA ALA A 120 9.02 -11.80 2.35
C ALA A 120 8.05 -12.98 2.62
N ALA A 121 6.93 -13.04 1.91
CA ALA A 121 5.96 -14.14 2.01
C ALA A 121 6.45 -15.44 1.35
N ALA A 122 7.36 -15.33 0.37
CA ALA A 122 7.86 -16.46 -0.39
C ALA A 122 9.08 -17.15 0.24
N GLU A 123 9.78 -16.51 1.20
CA GLU A 123 10.95 -17.12 1.83
C GLU A 123 10.53 -18.29 2.76
N PRO A 124 10.90 -19.55 2.45
CA PRO A 124 10.70 -20.64 3.38
C PRO A 124 11.58 -20.42 4.61
N SER A 125 10.95 -20.49 5.78
CA SER A 125 11.62 -20.42 7.09
C SER A 125 12.93 -21.23 7.08
N PRO A 126 14.06 -20.68 7.55
CA PRO A 126 15.30 -21.45 7.61
C PRO A 126 15.07 -22.73 8.41
N PRO A 127 15.63 -23.88 7.98
CA PRO A 127 15.48 -25.11 8.73
C PRO A 127 15.99 -24.88 10.15
N VAL A 128 15.15 -25.17 11.14
CA VAL A 128 15.54 -25.20 12.55
C VAL A 128 16.66 -26.24 12.65
N THR A 129 17.91 -25.79 12.66
CA THR A 129 19.02 -26.64 13.03
C THR A 129 18.80 -27.02 14.50
N PRO A 130 18.63 -28.32 14.83
CA PRO A 130 18.56 -28.71 16.22
C PRO A 130 19.88 -28.28 16.87
N SER A 131 19.79 -27.31 17.78
CA SER A 131 20.90 -26.87 18.60
C SER A 131 21.38 -28.11 19.36
N LYS A 132 22.49 -28.70 18.90
CA LYS A 132 23.17 -29.77 19.60
C LYS A 132 23.61 -29.19 20.94
N ALA A 133 22.79 -29.38 21.96
CA ALA A 133 23.21 -29.23 23.33
C ALA A 133 24.41 -30.16 23.52
N LEU A 134 25.60 -29.56 23.63
CA LEU A 134 26.79 -30.23 24.15
C LEU A 134 26.47 -30.59 25.60
N GLY A 135 25.85 -31.75 25.79
CA GLY A 135 25.71 -32.36 27.11
C GLY A 135 27.11 -32.61 27.69
N PRO A 136 27.31 -32.39 29.00
CA PRO A 136 28.60 -32.61 29.63
C PRO A 136 28.96 -34.09 29.51
N ALA A 137 30.12 -34.38 28.93
CA ALA A 137 30.67 -35.73 28.83
C ALA A 137 30.83 -36.33 30.23
N ARG A 138 29.95 -37.28 30.60
CA ARG A 138 30.14 -38.13 31.76
C ARG A 138 31.15 -39.24 31.43
N THR A 139 32.13 -39.35 32.31
CA THR A 139 33.34 -40.19 32.37
C THR A 139 33.07 -41.69 32.40
N PRO A 140 34.09 -42.54 32.11
CA PRO A 140 34.21 -43.83 32.75
C PRO A 140 35.29 -43.86 33.86
N PRO A 141 35.14 -44.70 34.90
CA PRO A 141 35.93 -44.65 36.12
C PRO A 141 37.10 -45.66 36.17
N LYS A 142 38.11 -45.29 36.99
CA LYS A 142 39.05 -46.12 37.80
C LYS A 142 39.88 -47.23 37.13
N ALA A 143 41.17 -47.24 37.47
CA ALA A 143 41.76 -48.33 38.25
C ALA A 143 42.95 -47.84 39.10
N ARG A 144 42.79 -47.93 40.42
CA ARG A 144 43.86 -47.92 41.42
C ARG A 144 44.49 -49.32 41.38
N THR A 145 45.80 -49.42 41.19
CA THR A 145 46.54 -50.65 41.56
C THR A 145 47.89 -50.29 42.16
N SER A 146 48.19 -51.04 43.21
CA SER A 146 49.20 -50.90 44.24
C SER A 146 50.64 -51.18 43.79
N ARG A 147 51.57 -50.38 44.35
CA ARG A 147 52.73 -50.81 45.16
C ARG A 147 53.42 -52.13 44.77
N ARG A 148 54.69 -52.05 44.33
CA ARG A 148 55.80 -52.75 44.97
C ARG A 148 57.12 -52.05 44.68
#